data_AF-A0A101WAR8-F1
#
_entry.id   AF-A0A101WAR8-F1
#
_cell.length_a   1.000
_cell.length_b   1.000
_cell.length_c   1.000
_cell.angle_alpha   90.00
_cell.angle_beta   90.00
_cell.angle_gamma   90.00
#
_symmetry.space_group_name_H-M   'P 1'
#
loop_
_entity.id
_entity.type
_entity.pdbx_description
1 polymer ?
#
loop_
_entity_poly.entity_id
_entity_poly.type
_entity_poly.pdbx_seq_one_letter_code
_entity_poly.pdbx_strand_id
1 'polypeptide(L)'
;MERKRVIRTLITLSLLAALVAVFYISQNRDPSNPHTSVSKETWIHGPRGHGYAVLNNQQPWKQCYTCHEKKGLGGEAYCQSCHEQSGVKVVIPKKPS
;
A
#
# COMPACT_ATOMS: atom_id res chain seq x y z
N MET A 1 -27.16 -41.44 0.82
CA MET A 1 -27.14 -40.07 1.39
C MET A 1 -25.71 -39.52 1.56
N GLU A 2 -24.72 -40.36 1.82
CA GLU A 2 -23.32 -39.94 2.04
C GLU A 2 -22.66 -39.24 0.84
N ARG A 3 -22.83 -39.76 -0.38
CA ARG A 3 -22.26 -39.14 -1.59
C ARG A 3 -22.73 -37.70 -1.81
N LYS A 4 -24.00 -37.40 -1.52
CA LYS A 4 -24.54 -36.03 -1.60
C LYS A 4 -23.93 -35.13 -0.53
N ARG A 5 -23.63 -35.66 0.66
CA ARG A 5 -22.97 -34.94 1.76
C ARG A 5 -21.53 -34.59 1.39
N VAL A 6 -20.78 -35.55 0.85
CA VAL A 6 -19.39 -35.36 0.40
C VAL A 6 -19.30 -34.30 -0.70
N ILE A 7 -20.16 -34.37 -1.72
CA ILE A 7 -20.21 -33.37 -2.79
C ILE A 7 -20.50 -31.98 -2.23
N ARG A 8 -21.46 -31.88 -1.30
CA ARG A 8 -21.81 -30.59 -0.68
C ARG A 8 -20.65 -30.02 0.13
N THR A 9 -19.93 -30.86 0.88
CA THR A 9 -18.74 -30.44 1.65
C THR A 9 -17.62 -29.94 0.73
N LEU A 10 -17.35 -30.64 -0.38
CA LEU A 10 -16.34 -30.20 -1.36
C LEU A 10 -16.70 -28.84 -1.96
N ILE A 11 -17.96 -28.64 -2.35
CA ILE A 11 -18.43 -27.35 -2.88
C ILE A 11 -18.24 -26.24 -1.84
N THR A 12 -18.61 -26.48 -0.59
CA THR A 12 -18.45 -25.48 0.48
C THR A 12 -16.99 -25.13 0.72
N LEU A 13 -16.08 -26.11 0.76
CA LEU A 13 -14.65 -25.85 0.93
C LEU A 13 -14.07 -25.06 -0.25
N SER A 14 -14.45 -25.41 -1.49
CA SER A 14 -14.01 -24.70 -2.68
C SER A 14 -14.49 -23.24 -2.69
N LEU A 15 -15.75 -23.00 -2.32
CA LEU A 15 -16.29 -21.64 -2.22
C LEU A 15 -15.59 -20.83 -1.13
N LEU A 16 -15.29 -21.44 0.01
CA LEU A 16 -14.55 -20.80 1.09
C LEU A 16 -13.13 -20.41 0.66
N ALA A 17 -12.42 -21.33 -0.01
CA ALA A 17 -11.08 -21.07 -0.53
C ALA A 17 -11.08 -19.94 -1.58
N ALA A 18 -12.07 -19.94 -2.48
CA ALA A 18 -12.23 -18.87 -3.47
C ALA A 18 -12.50 -17.52 -2.79
N LEU A 19 -13.32 -17.49 -1.74
CA LEU A 19 -13.59 -16.27 -0.98
C LEU A 19 -12.33 -15.71 -0.31
N VAL A 20 -11.53 -16.58 0.32
CA VAL A 20 -10.24 -16.18 0.92
C VAL A 20 -9.29 -15.62 -0.13
N ALA A 21 -9.19 -16.26 -1.31
CA ALA A 21 -8.37 -15.76 -2.40
C ALA A 21 -8.83 -14.39 -2.91
N VAL A 22 -10.14 -14.17 -3.04
CA VAL A 22 -10.71 -12.87 -3.42
C VAL A 22 -10.37 -11.80 -2.37
N PHE A 23 -10.52 -12.10 -1.08
CA PHE A 23 -10.13 -11.15 -0.02
C PHE A 23 -8.64 -10.83 -0.05
N TYR A 24 -7.78 -11.84 -0.20
CA TYR A 24 -6.34 -11.65 -0.29
C TYR A 24 -5.94 -10.77 -1.49
N ILE A 25 -6.50 -11.06 -2.67
CA ILE A 25 -6.24 -10.29 -3.89
C ILE A 25 -6.83 -8.87 -3.78
N SER A 26 -8.02 -8.73 -3.20
CA SER A 26 -8.70 -7.44 -3.04
C SER A 26 -7.98 -6.53 -2.04
N GLN A 27 -7.42 -7.07 -0.96
CA GLN A 27 -6.61 -6.28 -0.01
C GLN A 27 -5.30 -5.80 -0.65
N ASN A 28 -4.74 -6.55 -1.60
CA ASN A 28 -3.54 -6.15 -2.34
C ASN A 28 -3.83 -5.22 -3.53
N ARG A 29 -5.08 -5.14 -4.00
CA ARG A 29 -5.51 -4.21 -5.05
C ARG A 29 -6.28 -3.06 -4.41
N ASP A 30 -5.56 -2.13 -3.82
CA ASP A 30 -6.09 -0.78 -3.59
C ASP A 30 -6.01 0.00 -4.92
N PRO A 31 -7.13 0.23 -5.63
CA PRO A 31 -7.14 0.95 -6.90
C PRO A 31 -6.86 2.45 -6.72
N SER A 32 -6.93 2.98 -5.49
CA SER A 32 -6.56 4.35 -5.15
C SER A 32 -5.07 4.50 -4.82
N ASN A 33 -4.38 3.37 -4.62
CA ASN A 33 -2.93 3.31 -4.49
C ASN A 33 -2.32 3.04 -5.88
N PRO A 34 -1.83 4.07 -6.59
CA PRO A 34 -1.24 3.93 -7.91
C PRO A 34 0.06 3.10 -7.91
N HIS A 35 0.51 2.64 -6.73
CA HIS A 35 1.72 1.83 -6.55
C HIS A 35 1.41 0.34 -6.40
N THR A 36 0.14 -0.09 -6.43
CA THR A 36 -0.23 -1.52 -6.31
C THR A 36 0.21 -2.37 -7.51
N SER A 37 0.48 -1.76 -8.65
CA SER A 37 1.02 -2.40 -9.85
C SER A 37 2.55 -2.47 -9.88
N VAL A 38 3.24 -1.79 -8.95
CA VAL A 38 4.70 -1.74 -8.87
C VAL A 38 5.15 -2.52 -7.63
N SER A 39 6.11 -3.43 -7.79
CA SER A 39 6.62 -4.17 -6.62
C SER A 39 7.23 -3.20 -5.60
N LYS A 40 7.15 -3.55 -4.32
CA LYS A 40 7.77 -2.75 -3.24
C LYS A 40 9.25 -2.46 -3.52
N GLU A 41 9.97 -3.46 -4.05
CA GLU A 41 11.38 -3.34 -4.41
C GLU A 41 11.60 -2.27 -5.49
N THR A 42 10.85 -2.33 -6.59
CA THR A 42 10.93 -1.32 -7.67
C THR A 42 10.44 0.05 -7.19
N TRP A 43 9.48 0.09 -6.28
CA TRP A 43 8.96 1.33 -5.71
C TRP A 43 10.00 2.04 -4.83
N ILE A 44 10.78 1.31 -4.05
CA ILE A 44 11.81 1.87 -3.15
C ILE A 44 13.13 2.10 -3.89
N HIS A 45 13.59 1.12 -4.65
CA HIS A 45 14.95 1.09 -5.22
C HIS A 45 15.01 1.34 -6.73
N GLY A 46 13.87 1.38 -7.42
CA GLY A 46 13.81 1.52 -8.87
C GLY A 46 14.13 2.93 -9.37
N PRO A 47 14.61 3.06 -10.63
CA PRO A 47 14.80 4.34 -11.28
C PRO A 47 13.43 4.99 -11.50
N ARG A 48 13.17 6.14 -10.85
CA ARG A 48 11.87 6.84 -10.80
C ARG A 48 10.84 6.28 -9.80
N GLY A 49 11.25 5.42 -8.87
CA GLY A 49 10.42 5.03 -7.73
C GLY A 49 10.27 6.17 -6.69
N HIS A 50 9.52 5.89 -5.63
CA HIS A 50 9.37 6.81 -4.50
C HIS A 50 10.68 7.10 -3.78
N GLY A 51 11.51 6.07 -3.56
CA GLY A 51 12.81 6.29 -2.93
C GLY A 51 13.66 7.25 -3.74
N TYR A 52 13.67 7.12 -5.07
CA TYR A 52 14.30 8.09 -5.96
C TYR A 52 13.72 9.51 -5.79
N ALA A 53 12.40 9.66 -5.81
CA ALA A 53 11.76 10.98 -5.66
C ALA A 53 12.06 11.61 -4.28
N VAL A 54 12.01 10.82 -3.21
CA VAL A 54 12.30 11.28 -1.84
C VAL A 54 13.76 11.72 -1.70
N LEU A 55 14.71 10.93 -2.20
CA LEU A 55 16.13 11.24 -2.11
C LEU A 55 16.53 12.50 -2.89
N ASN A 56 15.80 12.82 -3.96
CA ASN A 56 16.09 13.97 -4.82
C ASN A 56 15.22 15.20 -4.52
N ASN A 57 14.23 15.09 -3.63
CA ASN A 57 13.35 16.21 -3.31
C ASN A 57 13.84 16.99 -2.09
N GLN A 58 14.37 18.18 -2.34
CA GLN A 58 14.84 19.09 -1.29
C GLN A 58 13.71 19.88 -0.61
N GLN A 59 12.49 19.87 -1.17
CA GLN A 59 11.36 20.68 -0.70
C GLN A 59 10.06 19.85 -0.67
N PRO A 60 9.96 18.84 0.21
CA PRO A 60 8.80 17.96 0.28
C PRO A 60 7.49 18.70 0.56
N TRP A 61 7.53 19.84 1.27
CA TRP A 61 6.36 20.67 1.53
C TRP A 61 5.74 21.34 0.30
N LYS A 62 6.48 21.51 -0.82
CA LYS A 62 5.93 22.08 -2.07
C LYS A 62 5.35 21.03 -3.00
N GLN A 63 5.76 19.77 -2.85
CA GLN A 63 5.43 18.71 -3.81
C GLN A 63 4.74 17.54 -3.11
N CYS A 64 5.47 16.83 -2.25
CA CYS A 64 5.02 15.60 -1.61
C CYS A 64 3.86 15.84 -0.64
N TYR A 65 3.97 16.81 0.26
CA TYR A 65 2.92 17.04 1.28
C TYR A 65 1.61 17.46 0.64
N THR A 66 1.65 18.41 -0.31
CA THR A 66 0.47 18.82 -1.06
C THR A 66 -0.16 17.66 -1.83
N CYS A 67 0.65 16.77 -2.40
CA CYS A 67 0.15 15.56 -3.07
C CYS A 67 -0.56 14.63 -2.07
N HIS A 68 0.05 14.36 -0.90
CA HIS A 68 -0.53 13.52 0.13
C HIS A 68 -1.78 14.14 0.77
N GLU A 69 -1.84 15.46 0.93
CA GLU A 69 -3.05 16.17 1.37
C GLU A 69 -4.19 16.04 0.36
N LYS A 70 -3.92 16.26 -0.93
CA LYS A 70 -4.93 16.10 -2.01
C LYS A 70 -5.49 14.68 -2.08
N LYS A 71 -4.71 13.68 -1.66
CA LYS A 71 -5.12 12.28 -1.56
C LYS A 71 -5.82 11.93 -0.23
N GLY A 72 -5.97 12.89 0.68
CA GLY A 72 -6.58 12.67 2.00
C GLY A 72 -5.70 11.88 2.97
N LEU A 73 -4.39 11.79 2.71
CA LEU A 73 -3.45 10.97 3.48
C LEU A 73 -2.80 11.72 4.66
N GLY A 74 -2.96 13.05 4.73
CA GLY A 74 -2.48 13.87 5.85
C GLY A 74 -1.11 14.54 5.63
N GLY A 75 -0.65 14.66 4.39
CA GLY A 75 0.50 15.51 4.06
C GLY A 75 1.81 15.03 4.69
N GLU A 76 2.37 15.86 5.56
CA GLU A 76 3.56 15.58 6.38
C GLU A 76 3.33 14.39 7.33
N ALA A 77 2.15 14.31 7.97
CA ALA A 77 1.83 13.24 8.92
C ALA A 77 1.85 11.85 8.26
N TYR A 78 1.57 11.79 6.96
CA TYR A 78 1.64 10.55 6.20
C TYR A 78 3.06 10.03 6.05
N CYS A 79 4.04 10.92 5.86
CA CYS A 79 5.43 10.52 5.81
C CYS A 79 5.85 9.91 7.16
N GLN A 80 5.45 10.55 8.27
CA GLN A 80 5.76 10.06 9.62
C GLN A 80 5.17 8.67 9.88
N SER A 81 3.89 8.45 9.54
CA SER A 81 3.25 7.15 9.77
C SER A 81 3.93 6.02 8.99
N CYS A 82 4.34 6.27 7.74
CA CYS A 82 5.07 5.28 6.95
C CYS A 82 6.47 4.97 7.52
N HIS A 83 7.17 5.98 8.03
CA HIS A 83 8.48 5.80 8.66
C HIS A 83 8.38 5.00 9.96
N GLU A 84 7.38 5.28 10.79
CA GLU A 84 7.11 4.53 12.03
C GLU A 84 6.76 3.08 11.76
N GLN A 85 5.87 2.80 10.80
CA GLN A 85 5.52 1.44 10.39
C GLN A 85 6.72 0.65 9.86
N SER A 86 7.65 1.34 9.22
CA SER A 86 8.88 0.73 8.69
C SER A 86 9.99 0.62 9.73
N GLY A 87 9.78 1.12 10.95
CA GLY A 87 10.79 1.15 12.01
C GLY A 87 11.97 2.10 11.73
N VAL A 88 11.81 3.02 10.78
CA VAL A 88 12.87 3.94 10.35
C VAL A 88 12.67 5.29 11.05
N LYS A 89 13.66 5.72 11.83
CA LYS A 89 13.65 7.06 12.45
C LYS A 89 14.40 8.04 11.57
N VAL A 90 13.66 8.98 10.96
CA VAL A 90 14.24 10.08 10.17
C VAL A 90 13.64 11.41 10.59
N VAL A 91 14.43 12.48 10.45
CA VAL A 91 13.92 13.84 10.59
C VAL A 91 13.26 14.23 9.26
N ILE A 92 11.94 14.37 9.28
CA ILE A 92 11.17 14.75 8.11
C ILE A 92 11.27 16.27 7.92
N PRO A 93 11.67 16.77 6.73
CA PRO A 93 11.85 18.21 6.50
C PRO A 93 10.54 18.99 6.63
N LYS A 94 10.43 19.85 7.65
CA LYS A 94 9.21 20.62 7.90
C LYS A 94 9.03 21.75 6.89
N LYS A 95 7.77 22.12 6.65
CA LYS A 95 7.45 23.37 5.94
C LYS A 95 8.02 24.56 6.72
N PRO A 96 8.78 25.46 6.08
CA PRO A 96 9.22 26.70 6.72
C PRO A 96 8.02 27.51 7.22
N SER A 97 8.18 28.12 8.39
CA SER A 97 7.17 28.98 9.04
C SER A 97 7.01 30.31 8.32
#